data_AF-A0A933AFV3-F1
#
_entry.id   AF-A0A933AFV3-F1
#
_cell.length_a   1.000
_cell.length_b   1.000
_cell.length_c   1.000
_cell.angle_alpha   90.00
_cell.angle_beta   90.00
_cell.angle_gamma   90.00
#
_symmetry.space_group_name_H-M   'P 1'
#
loop_
_entity.id
_entity.type
_entity.pdbx_description
1 polymer ?
#
loop_
_entity_poly.entity_id
_entity_poly.type
_entity_poly.pdbx_seq_one_letter_code
_entity_poly.pdbx_strand_id
1 'polypeptide(L)'
;MTTISADYARISVEAGNSFYEIAQVKAEGREDNLLLAIEAYRRALSFYTLKRFPTDYAMTQNNLGIAYGGLADVREKEANLGLAVAAYQEALKVRTLAAFPTDYGGTSLNLGRAYLRLAELAAGGKRATTLAQAEAALAESVRAFEQEKLPSWREAAREALAQARRLKG
;
A
#
# COMPACT_ATOMS: atom_id res chain seq x y z
N MET A 1 -23.87 18.74 -4.25
CA MET A 1 -22.98 17.90 -5.08
C MET A 1 -23.23 16.45 -4.71
N THR A 2 -23.81 15.71 -5.65
CA THR A 2 -24.82 14.66 -5.48
C THR A 2 -24.25 13.24 -5.44
N THR A 3 -25.08 12.31 -4.97
CA THR A 3 -24.90 10.84 -4.85
C THR A 3 -24.23 10.19 -6.07
N ILE A 4 -24.54 10.69 -7.29
CA ILE A 4 -23.96 10.24 -8.56
C ILE A 4 -22.42 10.32 -8.57
N SER A 5 -21.84 11.34 -7.95
CA SER A 5 -20.37 11.50 -7.88
C SER A 5 -19.69 10.46 -6.97
N ALA A 6 -20.40 9.99 -5.93
CA ALA A 6 -19.91 8.94 -5.04
C ALA A 6 -20.10 7.55 -5.67
N ASP A 7 -21.22 7.31 -6.34
CA ASP A 7 -21.46 6.06 -7.06
C ASP A 7 -20.43 5.84 -8.18
N TYR A 8 -20.09 6.88 -8.94
CA TYR A 8 -19.04 6.81 -9.95
C TYR A 8 -17.67 6.46 -9.35
N ALA A 9 -17.33 7.07 -8.21
CA ALA A 9 -16.08 6.81 -7.52
C ALA A 9 -16.01 5.37 -7.00
N ARG A 10 -17.10 4.87 -6.40
CA ARG A 10 -17.22 3.49 -5.94
C ARG A 10 -17.06 2.48 -7.08
N ILE A 11 -17.79 2.67 -8.19
CA ILE A 11 -17.67 1.79 -9.38
C ILE A 11 -16.25 1.81 -9.93
N SER A 12 -15.59 2.98 -9.90
CA SER A 12 -14.19 3.08 -10.32
C SER A 12 -13.25 2.28 -9.41
N VAL A 13 -13.46 2.28 -8.08
CA VAL A 13 -12.70 1.42 -7.16
C VAL A 13 -12.96 -0.06 -7.45
N GLU A 14 -14.23 -0.45 -7.64
CA GLU A 14 -14.61 -1.84 -7.92
C GLU A 14 -13.96 -2.35 -9.22
N ALA A 15 -13.99 -1.54 -10.30
CA ALA A 15 -13.29 -1.85 -11.53
C ALA A 15 -11.79 -2.00 -11.31
N GLY A 16 -11.19 -1.11 -10.52
CA GLY A 16 -9.77 -1.18 -10.15
C GLY A 16 -9.41 -2.48 -9.43
N ASN A 17 -10.26 -2.91 -8.48
CA ASN A 17 -10.08 -4.17 -7.76
C ASN A 17 -10.15 -5.36 -8.73
N SER A 18 -11.13 -5.39 -9.64
CA SER A 18 -11.27 -6.47 -10.62
C SER A 18 -10.06 -6.57 -11.56
N PHE A 19 -9.56 -5.45 -12.09
CA PHE A 19 -8.35 -5.47 -12.91
C PHE A 19 -7.13 -5.95 -12.13
N TYR A 20 -6.97 -5.50 -10.88
CA TYR A 20 -5.89 -5.98 -10.03
C TYR A 20 -5.98 -7.50 -9.79
N GLU A 21 -7.16 -8.02 -9.49
CA GLU A 21 -7.37 -9.47 -9.31
C GLU A 21 -7.01 -10.27 -10.57
N ILE A 22 -7.42 -9.80 -11.75
CA ILE A 22 -7.06 -10.42 -13.03
C ILE A 22 -5.54 -10.45 -13.21
N ALA A 23 -4.86 -9.35 -12.93
CA ALA A 23 -3.40 -9.26 -13.01
C ALA A 23 -2.68 -10.26 -12.08
N GLN A 24 -3.31 -10.65 -10.96
CA GLN A 24 -2.74 -11.60 -10.01
C GLN A 24 -2.92 -13.06 -10.43
N VAL A 25 -3.95 -13.37 -11.21
CA VAL A 25 -4.27 -14.75 -11.64
C VAL A 25 -3.66 -15.07 -13.01
N LYS A 26 -3.52 -14.08 -13.90
CA LYS A 26 -3.01 -14.28 -15.27
C LYS A 26 -1.71 -13.50 -15.49
N ALA A 27 -0.68 -14.20 -15.98
CA ALA A 27 0.57 -13.57 -16.38
C ALA A 27 0.42 -12.78 -17.70
N GLU A 28 -0.35 -13.32 -18.65
CA GLU A 28 -0.69 -12.63 -19.88
C GLU A 28 -1.56 -11.40 -19.60
N GLY A 29 -1.16 -10.24 -20.13
CA GLY A 29 -1.84 -8.96 -19.89
C GLY A 29 -1.71 -8.43 -18.44
N ARG A 30 -0.80 -8.98 -17.62
CA ARG A 30 -0.60 -8.53 -16.23
C ARG A 30 -0.30 -7.04 -16.14
N GLU A 31 0.57 -6.53 -17.00
CA GLU A 31 0.93 -5.11 -17.03
C GLU A 31 -0.29 -4.24 -17.34
N ASP A 32 -1.00 -4.53 -18.43
CA ASP A 32 -2.15 -3.76 -18.87
C ASP A 32 -3.24 -3.70 -17.79
N ASN A 33 -3.50 -4.84 -17.14
CA ASN A 33 -4.46 -4.91 -16.03
C ASN A 33 -4.00 -4.09 -14.81
N LEU A 34 -2.70 -4.08 -14.47
CA LEU A 34 -2.19 -3.22 -13.41
C LEU A 34 -2.34 -1.73 -13.76
N LEU A 35 -2.09 -1.35 -15.01
CA LEU A 35 -2.29 0.03 -15.49
C LEU A 35 -3.75 0.44 -15.44
N LEU A 36 -4.67 -0.43 -15.87
CA LEU A 36 -6.12 -0.20 -15.78
C LEU A 36 -6.58 -0.07 -14.33
N ALA A 37 -6.06 -0.89 -13.41
CA ALA A 37 -6.34 -0.78 -11.99
C ALA A 37 -5.90 0.57 -11.42
N ILE A 38 -4.67 0.97 -11.72
CA ILE A 38 -4.10 2.27 -11.30
C ILE A 38 -4.96 3.43 -11.83
N GLU A 39 -5.36 3.41 -13.10
CA GLU A 39 -6.19 4.45 -13.69
C GLU A 39 -7.56 4.53 -12.99
N ALA A 40 -8.19 3.39 -12.72
CA ALA A 40 -9.48 3.32 -12.06
C ALA A 40 -9.42 3.87 -10.62
N TYR A 41 -8.40 3.52 -9.84
CA TYR A 41 -8.19 4.10 -8.51
C TYR A 41 -7.91 5.60 -8.57
N ARG A 42 -7.10 6.08 -9.53
CA ARG A 42 -6.85 7.53 -9.71
C ARG A 42 -8.13 8.29 -10.06
N ARG A 43 -9.02 7.70 -10.86
CA ARG A 43 -10.35 8.27 -11.14
C ARG A 43 -11.19 8.36 -9.86
N ALA A 44 -11.23 7.30 -9.05
CA ALA A 44 -11.93 7.35 -7.76
C ALA A 44 -11.38 8.44 -6.83
N LEU A 45 -10.05 8.61 -6.78
CA LEU A 45 -9.36 9.63 -5.97
C LEU A 45 -9.57 11.08 -6.46
N SER A 46 -10.13 11.29 -7.66
CA SER A 46 -10.59 12.62 -8.08
C SER A 46 -11.88 13.06 -7.36
N PHE A 47 -12.60 12.12 -6.74
CA PHE A 47 -13.84 12.35 -6.00
C PHE A 47 -13.67 12.07 -4.50
N TYR A 48 -13.07 10.93 -4.16
CA TYR A 48 -12.67 10.60 -2.80
C TYR A 48 -11.43 11.39 -2.46
N THR A 49 -11.55 12.25 -1.46
CA THR A 49 -10.46 13.12 -0.99
C THR A 49 -10.34 12.98 0.52
N LEU A 50 -9.20 13.38 1.07
CA LEU A 50 -9.02 13.37 2.52
C LEU A 50 -10.12 14.13 3.28
N LYS A 51 -10.65 15.22 2.70
CA LYS A 51 -11.73 16.01 3.29
C LYS A 51 -13.12 15.40 3.06
N ARG A 52 -13.33 14.74 1.92
CA ARG A 52 -14.62 14.22 1.47
C ARG A 52 -14.49 12.72 1.23
N PHE A 53 -15.09 11.93 2.12
CA PHE A 53 -14.97 10.47 2.16
C PHE A 53 -13.56 10.01 2.59
N PRO A 54 -13.09 10.37 3.80
CA PRO A 54 -11.73 10.06 4.27
C PRO A 54 -11.46 8.54 4.29
N THR A 55 -12.44 7.73 4.68
CA THR A 55 -12.29 6.27 4.73
C THR A 55 -12.13 5.67 3.34
N ASP A 56 -12.98 6.05 2.38
CA ASP A 56 -12.88 5.60 0.99
C ASP A 56 -11.60 6.09 0.31
N TYR A 57 -11.19 7.32 0.60
CA TYR A 57 -9.90 7.87 0.15
C TYR A 57 -8.75 6.98 0.61
N ALA A 58 -8.70 6.65 1.91
CA ALA A 58 -7.60 5.87 2.46
C ALA A 58 -7.58 4.41 1.97
N MET A 59 -8.75 3.79 1.82
CA MET A 59 -8.87 2.48 1.19
C MET A 59 -8.35 2.50 -0.25
N THR A 60 -8.79 3.48 -1.04
CA THR A 60 -8.41 3.61 -2.45
C THR A 60 -6.91 3.89 -2.59
N GLN A 61 -6.34 4.75 -1.74
CA GLN A 61 -4.90 5.01 -1.69
C GLN A 61 -4.10 3.74 -1.35
N ASN A 62 -4.56 2.94 -0.40
CA ASN A 62 -3.92 1.66 -0.10
C ASN A 62 -3.94 0.71 -1.32
N ASN A 63 -5.08 0.59 -2.01
CA ASN A 63 -5.19 -0.28 -3.18
C ASN A 63 -4.34 0.22 -4.35
N LEU A 64 -4.28 1.54 -4.54
CA LEU A 64 -3.38 2.17 -5.51
C LEU A 64 -1.92 1.85 -5.19
N GLY A 65 -1.52 1.90 -3.92
CA GLY A 65 -0.17 1.50 -3.49
C GLY A 65 0.14 0.03 -3.78
N ILE A 66 -0.83 -0.87 -3.59
CA ILE A 66 -0.69 -2.29 -3.91
C ILE A 66 -0.51 -2.49 -5.43
N ALA A 67 -1.30 -1.81 -6.25
CA ALA A 67 -1.21 -1.90 -7.70
C ALA A 67 0.14 -1.38 -8.23
N TYR A 68 0.63 -0.24 -7.72
CA TYR A 68 1.98 0.24 -8.04
C TYR A 68 3.06 -0.74 -7.57
N GLY A 69 2.91 -1.34 -6.39
CA GLY A 69 3.82 -2.37 -5.90
C GLY A 69 3.88 -3.60 -6.81
N GLY A 70 2.76 -3.99 -7.42
CA GLY A 70 2.69 -5.05 -8.42
C GLY A 70 3.30 -4.63 -9.77
N LEU A 71 3.09 -3.38 -10.20
CA LEU A 71 3.68 -2.86 -11.43
C LEU A 71 5.20 -2.74 -11.32
N ALA A 72 5.73 -2.48 -10.13
CA ALA A 72 7.17 -2.48 -9.86
C ALA A 72 7.84 -3.85 -10.10
N ASP A 73 7.10 -4.96 -10.03
CA ASP A 73 7.61 -6.29 -10.40
C ASP A 73 7.64 -6.52 -11.92
N VAL A 74 6.99 -5.63 -12.69
CA VAL A 74 6.94 -5.68 -14.15
C VAL A 74 7.90 -4.69 -14.77
N ARG A 75 7.89 -3.41 -14.35
CA ARG A 75 8.77 -2.37 -14.86
C ARG A 75 9.03 -1.24 -13.87
N GLU A 76 10.07 -0.47 -14.15
CA GLU A 76 10.39 0.80 -13.46
C GLU A 76 10.35 0.66 -11.93
N LYS A 77 10.97 -0.42 -11.42
CA LYS A 77 10.84 -0.89 -10.03
C LYS A 77 10.98 0.23 -8.99
N GLU A 78 12.02 1.07 -9.09
CA GLU A 78 12.24 2.16 -8.12
C GLU A 78 11.12 3.22 -8.17
N ALA A 79 10.73 3.67 -9.37
CA ALA A 79 9.71 4.71 -9.53
C ALA A 79 8.34 4.24 -9.03
N ASN A 80 7.93 3.03 -9.42
CA ASN A 80 6.66 2.46 -9.00
C ASN A 80 6.62 2.15 -7.49
N LEU A 81 7.73 1.71 -6.90
CA LEU A 81 7.81 1.56 -5.44
C LEU A 81 7.72 2.92 -4.71
N GLY A 82 8.31 3.98 -5.26
CA GLY A 82 8.16 5.33 -4.73
C GLY A 82 6.71 5.80 -4.73
N LEU A 83 5.98 5.55 -5.82
CA LEU A 83 4.54 5.84 -5.91
C LEU A 83 3.71 4.99 -4.93
N ALA A 84 4.08 3.72 -4.74
CA ALA A 84 3.43 2.86 -3.75
C ALA A 84 3.61 3.40 -2.32
N VAL A 85 4.83 3.80 -1.95
CA VAL A 85 5.14 4.43 -0.66
C VAL A 85 4.28 5.68 -0.43
N ALA A 86 4.22 6.56 -1.42
CA ALA A 86 3.43 7.79 -1.33
C ALA A 86 1.93 7.48 -1.10
N ALA A 87 1.37 6.53 -1.84
CA ALA A 87 -0.03 6.14 -1.70
C ALA A 87 -0.32 5.53 -0.31
N TYR A 88 0.55 4.66 0.20
CA TYR A 88 0.39 4.13 1.56
C TYR A 88 0.48 5.23 2.63
N GLN A 89 1.39 6.19 2.49
CA GLN A 89 1.49 7.33 3.40
C GLN A 89 0.21 8.19 3.39
N GLU A 90 -0.41 8.39 2.23
CA GLU A 90 -1.72 9.05 2.15
C GLU A 90 -2.81 8.27 2.87
N ALA A 91 -2.84 6.94 2.72
CA ALA A 91 -3.80 6.09 3.42
C ALA A 91 -3.64 6.17 4.95
N LEU A 92 -2.40 6.23 5.44
CA LEU A 92 -2.07 6.33 6.88
C LEU A 92 -2.42 7.70 7.50
N LYS A 93 -2.81 8.71 6.72
CA LYS A 93 -3.38 9.96 7.28
C LYS A 93 -4.76 9.75 7.90
N VAL A 94 -5.48 8.70 7.49
CA VAL A 94 -6.82 8.37 7.99
C VAL A 94 -6.79 7.06 8.77
N ARG A 95 -6.14 6.03 8.22
CA ARG A 95 -5.91 4.76 8.91
C ARG A 95 -4.91 5.01 10.02
N THR A 96 -5.39 5.04 11.25
CA THR A 96 -4.57 5.24 12.44
C THR A 96 -4.76 4.05 13.36
N LEU A 97 -3.78 3.78 14.23
CA LEU A 97 -3.86 2.71 15.21
C LEU A 97 -5.10 2.82 16.11
N ALA A 98 -5.52 4.04 16.45
CA ALA A 98 -6.66 4.26 17.34
C ALA A 98 -8.02 4.04 16.65
N ALA A 99 -8.16 4.45 15.38
CA ALA A 99 -9.44 4.42 14.69
C ALA A 99 -9.64 3.16 13.84
N PHE A 100 -8.58 2.66 13.21
CA PHE A 100 -8.63 1.55 12.25
C PHE A 100 -7.41 0.63 12.42
N PRO A 101 -7.23 -0.01 13.60
CA PRO A 101 -6.02 -0.76 13.92
C PRO A 101 -5.69 -1.85 12.90
N THR A 102 -6.65 -2.67 12.49
CA THR A 102 -6.42 -3.72 11.47
C THR A 102 -5.94 -3.15 10.14
N ASP A 103 -6.63 -2.13 9.62
CA ASP A 103 -6.26 -1.48 8.35
C ASP A 103 -4.93 -0.74 8.44
N TYR A 104 -4.67 -0.08 9.58
CA TYR A 104 -3.40 0.57 9.88
C TYR A 104 -2.27 -0.45 9.87
N GLY A 105 -2.48 -1.62 10.48
CA GLY A 105 -1.52 -2.72 10.49
C GLY A 105 -1.21 -3.23 9.09
N GLY A 106 -2.24 -3.44 8.27
CA GLY A 106 -2.10 -3.90 6.88
C GLY A 106 -1.38 -2.88 5.99
N THR A 107 -1.77 -1.61 6.05
CA THR A 107 -1.13 -0.56 5.27
C THR A 107 0.32 -0.33 5.73
N SER A 108 0.59 -0.37 7.03
CA SER A 108 1.96 -0.24 7.55
C SER A 108 2.85 -1.43 7.16
N LEU A 109 2.30 -2.65 7.08
CA LEU A 109 3.01 -3.82 6.56
C LEU A 109 3.43 -3.62 5.10
N ASN A 110 2.50 -3.17 4.27
CA ASN A 110 2.73 -2.92 2.86
C ASN A 110 3.76 -1.81 2.63
N LEU A 111 3.66 -0.72 3.41
CA LEU A 111 4.64 0.37 3.40
C LEU A 111 6.04 -0.14 3.77
N GLY A 112 6.15 -0.92 4.83
CA GLY A 112 7.41 -1.53 5.27
C GLY A 112 8.05 -2.42 4.21
N ARG A 113 7.25 -3.28 3.56
CA ARG A 113 7.71 -4.14 2.45
C ARG A 113 8.13 -3.34 1.23
N ALA A 114 7.44 -2.24 0.90
CA ALA A 114 7.84 -1.35 -0.19
C ALA A 114 9.21 -0.70 0.10
N TYR A 115 9.44 -0.24 1.34
CA TYR A 115 10.75 0.27 1.75
C TYR A 115 11.85 -0.79 1.71
N LEU A 116 11.59 -2.03 2.12
CA LEU A 116 12.57 -3.13 1.96
C LEU A 116 12.98 -3.31 0.50
N ARG A 117 12.01 -3.34 -0.42
CA ARG A 117 12.26 -3.45 -1.87
C ARG A 117 13.02 -2.23 -2.43
N LEU A 118 12.80 -1.02 -1.90
CA LEU A 118 13.58 0.17 -2.27
C LEU A 118 15.01 0.13 -1.72
N ALA A 119 15.19 -0.41 -0.50
CA ALA A 119 16.51 -0.53 0.10
C ALA A 119 17.42 -1.48 -0.68
N GLU A 120 16.85 -2.51 -1.32
CA GLU A 120 17.57 -3.39 -2.26
C GLU A 120 18.21 -2.61 -3.43
N LEU A 121 17.56 -1.54 -3.89
CA LEU A 121 17.99 -0.71 -5.02
C LEU A 121 18.91 0.45 -4.58
N ALA A 122 18.95 0.76 -3.29
CA ALA A 122 19.73 1.85 -2.75
C ALA A 122 21.11 1.39 -2.24
N ALA A 123 22.06 2.33 -2.18
CA ALA A 123 23.37 2.15 -1.59
C ALA A 123 23.67 3.20 -0.51
N GLY A 124 24.67 2.92 0.34
CA GLY A 124 25.19 3.84 1.35
C GLY A 124 24.11 4.43 2.27
N GLY A 125 24.18 5.74 2.52
CA GLY A 125 23.27 6.45 3.43
C GLY A 125 21.79 6.40 3.02
N LYS A 126 21.49 6.36 1.71
CA LYS A 126 20.12 6.20 1.20
C LYS A 126 19.56 4.85 1.66
N ARG A 127 20.31 3.77 1.45
CA ARG A 127 19.92 2.42 1.89
C ARG A 127 19.67 2.37 3.40
N ALA A 128 20.58 2.91 4.21
CA ALA A 128 20.44 2.92 5.66
C ALA A 128 19.18 3.66 6.12
N THR A 129 18.88 4.80 5.49
CA THR A 129 17.67 5.59 5.76
C THR A 129 16.41 4.81 5.36
N THR A 130 16.40 4.21 4.17
CA THR A 130 15.26 3.40 3.70
C THR A 130 15.00 2.18 4.59
N LEU A 131 16.05 1.51 5.09
CA LEU A 131 15.90 0.40 6.03
C LEU A 131 15.34 0.84 7.39
N ALA A 132 15.73 2.02 7.88
CA ALA A 132 15.14 2.59 9.09
C ALA A 132 13.64 2.91 8.91
N GLN A 133 13.25 3.42 7.74
CA GLN A 133 11.84 3.63 7.39
C GLN A 133 11.06 2.32 7.30
N ALA A 134 11.65 1.28 6.71
CA ALA A 134 11.06 -0.06 6.70
C ALA A 134 10.83 -0.59 8.12
N GLU A 135 11.86 -0.53 8.98
CA GLU A 135 11.80 -0.99 10.36
C GLU A 135 10.67 -0.28 11.14
N ALA A 136 10.58 1.05 11.02
CA ALA A 136 9.55 1.82 11.69
C ALA A 136 8.13 1.43 11.26
N ALA A 137 7.87 1.33 9.95
CA ALA A 137 6.56 0.94 9.43
C ALA A 137 6.17 -0.50 9.84
N LEU A 138 7.13 -1.41 9.83
CA LEU A 138 6.89 -2.81 10.23
C LEU A 138 6.64 -2.95 11.74
N ALA A 139 7.30 -2.13 12.57
CA ALA A 139 7.04 -2.11 14.00
C ALA A 139 5.60 -1.64 14.31
N GLU A 140 5.11 -0.60 13.62
CA GLU A 140 3.72 -0.15 13.74
C GLU A 140 2.72 -1.22 13.28
N SER A 141 3.05 -1.98 12.23
CA SER A 141 2.25 -3.13 11.78
C SER A 141 2.14 -4.21 12.84
N VAL A 142 3.26 -4.61 13.46
CA VAL A 142 3.26 -5.60 14.55
C VAL A 142 2.43 -5.11 15.73
N ARG A 143 2.56 -3.84 16.12
CA ARG A 143 1.81 -3.24 17.21
C ARG A 143 0.30 -3.29 16.97
N ALA A 144 -0.12 -2.99 15.75
CA ALA A 144 -1.53 -2.99 15.36
C ALA A 144 -2.13 -4.41 15.38
N PHE A 145 -1.43 -5.40 14.83
CA PHE A 145 -1.91 -6.79 14.84
C PHE A 145 -1.85 -7.44 16.23
N GLU A 146 -0.95 -6.98 17.11
CA GLU A 146 -0.95 -7.36 18.53
C GLU A 146 -2.21 -6.83 19.25
N GLN A 147 -2.56 -5.55 19.03
CA GLN A 147 -3.76 -4.93 19.61
C GLN A 147 -5.04 -5.69 19.22
N GLU A 148 -5.15 -6.07 17.96
CA GLU A 148 -6.31 -6.77 17.41
C GLU A 148 -6.27 -8.29 17.61
N LYS A 149 -5.22 -8.81 18.26
CA LYS A 149 -5.02 -10.25 18.51
C LYS A 149 -5.10 -11.09 17.22
N LEU A 150 -4.42 -10.62 16.17
CA LEU A 150 -4.36 -11.26 14.84
C LEU A 150 -3.03 -12.01 14.66
N PRO A 151 -2.87 -13.25 15.16
CA PRO A 151 -1.57 -13.91 15.26
C PRO A 151 -0.91 -14.19 13.91
N SER A 152 -1.66 -14.63 12.90
CA SER A 152 -1.09 -14.92 11.58
C SER A 152 -0.50 -13.67 10.91
N TRP A 153 -1.25 -12.56 10.90
CA TRP A 153 -0.80 -11.29 10.37
C TRP A 153 0.36 -10.70 11.17
N ARG A 154 0.32 -10.85 12.49
CA ARG A 154 1.39 -10.43 13.39
C ARG A 154 2.70 -11.16 13.09
N GLU A 155 2.68 -12.48 12.93
CA GLU A 155 3.91 -13.24 12.62
C GLU A 155 4.49 -12.82 11.26
N ALA A 156 3.66 -12.66 10.23
CA ALA A 156 4.12 -12.15 8.93
C ALA A 156 4.77 -10.75 9.03
N ALA A 157 4.25 -9.88 9.90
CA ALA A 157 4.84 -8.56 10.16
C ALA A 157 6.16 -8.67 10.95
N ARG A 158 6.26 -9.59 11.92
CA ARG A 158 7.48 -9.85 12.70
C ARG A 158 8.60 -10.40 11.84
N GLU A 159 8.31 -11.31 10.91
CA GLU A 159 9.27 -11.86 9.97
C GLU A 159 9.87 -10.75 9.09
N ALA A 160 9.03 -9.89 8.51
CA ALA A 160 9.47 -8.75 7.73
C ALA A 160 10.29 -7.77 8.58
N LEU A 161 9.88 -7.50 9.83
CA LEU A 161 10.63 -6.63 10.75
C LEU A 161 12.02 -7.21 11.06
N ALA A 162 12.10 -8.52 11.29
CA ALA A 162 13.36 -9.22 11.51
C ALA A 162 14.26 -9.16 10.27
N GLN A 163 13.70 -9.27 9.07
CA GLN A 163 14.44 -9.05 7.82
C GLN A 163 15.02 -7.63 7.75
N ALA A 164 14.22 -6.59 8.04
CA ALA A 164 14.68 -5.20 8.02
C ALA A 164 15.87 -4.97 8.97
N ARG A 165 15.78 -5.51 10.19
CA ARG A 165 16.85 -5.42 11.19
C ARG A 165 18.12 -6.13 10.76
N ARG A 166 18.00 -7.33 10.16
CA ARG A 166 19.15 -8.09 9.63
C ARG A 166 19.84 -7.38 8.47
N LEU A 167 19.10 -6.65 7.63
CA LEU A 167 19.68 -5.92 6.50
C LEU A 167 20.36 -4.60 6.90
N LYS A 168 20.07 -4.11 8.11
CA LYS A 168 20.56 -2.84 8.65
C LYS A 168 21.80 -2.99 9.52
N GLY A 169 21.89 -4.08 10.28
CA GLY A 169 23.06 -4.46 11.08
C GLY A 169 24.16 -5.07 10.22
#